data_AF-A0A956PNC2-F1
#
_entry.id   AF-A0A956PNC2-F1
#
_cell.length_a   1.000
_cell.length_b   1.000
_cell.length_c   1.000
_cell.angle_alpha   90.00
_cell.angle_beta   90.00
_cell.angle_gamma   90.00
#
_symmetry.space_group_name_H-M   'P 1'
#
loop_
_entity.id
_entity.type
_entity.pdbx_description
1 polymer ?
#
loop_
_entity_poly.entity_id
_entity_poly.type
_entity_poly.pdbx_seq_one_letter_code
_entity_poly.pdbx_strand_id
1 'polypeptide(L)'
;MLEKSLSLLGIFGFVAIAYAFSRDRSKIDWKLVASGIGLQLFFAVIVLKTSPGKAFFFWINGAVDQLLKYTDEGSAFIFGTKVLDPARFGDFVFAVKVLPTIVFFSALMSLLYHLGVMQWIVNIISKVMVKALGTSGAETLSASANIFVGQ
;
A
#
# COMPACT_ATOMS: atom_id res chain seq x y z
N MET A 1 8.67 -17.93 21.32
CA MET A 1 7.93 -19.01 20.60
C MET A 1 6.43 -18.75 20.59
N LEU A 2 5.84 -18.35 21.71
CA LEU A 2 4.40 -18.10 21.88
C LEU A 2 3.82 -17.07 20.88
N GLU A 3 4.53 -15.97 20.63
CA GLU A 3 4.09 -14.93 19.67
C GLU A 3 3.99 -15.44 18.23
N LYS A 4 4.94 -16.27 17.78
CA LYS A 4 4.91 -16.83 16.41
C LYS A 4 3.75 -17.80 16.23
N SER A 5 3.45 -18.59 17.25
CA SER A 5 2.29 -19.47 17.27
C SER A 5 0.98 -18.68 17.26
N LEU A 6 0.92 -17.56 17.97
CA LEU A 6 -0.24 -16.66 17.96
C LEU A 6 -0.45 -16.03 16.57
N SER A 7 0.62 -15.58 15.90
CA SER A 7 0.52 -15.06 14.53
C SER A 7 0.00 -16.10 13.53
N LEU A 8 0.45 -17.36 13.64
CA LEU A 8 -0.05 -18.45 12.81
C LEU A 8 -1.54 -18.72 13.07
N LEU A 9 -1.93 -18.79 14.35
CA LEU A 9 -3.35 -18.93 14.73
C LEU A 9 -4.21 -17.76 14.22
N GLY A 10 -3.65 -16.55 14.17
CA GLY A 10 -4.32 -15.38 13.60
C GLY A 10 -4.69 -15.57 12.13
N ILE A 11 -3.79 -16.14 11.31
CA ILE A 11 -4.07 -16.43 9.89
C ILE A 11 -5.25 -17.42 9.79
N PHE A 12 -5.22 -18.51 10.56
CA PHE A 12 -6.32 -19.47 10.59
C PHE A 12 -7.62 -18.82 11.10
N GLY A 13 -7.54 -17.92 12.07
CA GLY A 13 -8.66 -17.16 12.59
C GLY A 13 -9.33 -16.28 11.53
N PHE A 14 -8.55 -15.52 10.76
CA PHE A 14 -9.08 -14.71 9.66
C PHE A 14 -9.76 -15.56 8.58
N VAL A 15 -9.14 -16.70 8.20
CA VAL A 15 -9.74 -17.63 7.25
C VAL A 15 -11.03 -18.24 7.81
N ALA A 16 -11.07 -18.58 9.10
CA ALA A 16 -12.26 -19.14 9.75
C ALA A 16 -13.41 -18.12 9.80
N ILE A 17 -13.11 -16.85 10.10
CA ILE A 17 -14.10 -15.77 10.04
C ILE A 17 -14.63 -15.60 8.61
N ALA A 18 -13.75 -15.50 7.61
CA ALA A 18 -14.15 -15.40 6.21
C ALA A 18 -15.02 -16.60 5.77
N TYR A 19 -14.66 -17.81 6.21
CA TYR A 19 -15.43 -19.02 5.97
C TYR A 19 -16.81 -19.00 6.64
N ALA A 20 -16.89 -18.52 7.88
CA ALA A 20 -18.14 -18.44 8.64
C ALA A 20 -19.15 -17.51 7.95
N PHE A 21 -18.68 -16.37 7.46
CA PHE A 21 -19.48 -15.36 6.73
C PHE A 21 -19.61 -15.65 5.23
N SER A 22 -19.05 -16.74 4.71
CA SER A 22 -19.16 -17.08 3.29
C SER A 22 -20.59 -17.51 2.94
N ARG A 23 -21.13 -16.91 1.87
CA ARG A 23 -22.48 -17.19 1.36
C ARG A 23 -22.62 -18.61 0.80
N ASP A 24 -21.59 -19.10 0.13
CA ASP A 24 -21.59 -20.44 -0.48
C ASP A 24 -20.26 -21.14 -0.20
N ARG A 25 -20.22 -21.85 0.93
CA ARG A 25 -19.03 -22.54 1.44
C ARG A 25 -18.54 -23.67 0.52
N SER A 26 -19.43 -24.19 -0.34
CA SER A 26 -19.12 -25.28 -1.27
C SER A 26 -18.32 -24.80 -2.50
N LYS A 27 -18.43 -23.50 -2.85
CA LYS A 27 -17.77 -22.90 -4.01
C LYS A 27 -16.48 -22.16 -3.68
N ILE A 28 -15.98 -22.31 -2.46
CA ILE A 28 -14.71 -21.69 -2.07
C ILE A 28 -13.58 -22.38 -2.85
N ASP A 29 -12.89 -21.61 -3.68
CA ASP A 29 -11.67 -22.08 -4.34
C ASP A 29 -10.50 -22.03 -3.35
N TRP A 30 -10.24 -23.18 -2.72
CA TRP A 30 -9.15 -23.32 -1.76
C TRP A 30 -7.76 -23.16 -2.40
N LYS A 31 -7.62 -23.35 -3.72
CA LYS A 31 -6.36 -23.08 -4.41
C LYS A 31 -6.10 -21.58 -4.46
N LEU A 32 -7.12 -20.78 -4.77
CA LEU A 32 -7.06 -19.32 -4.74
C LEU A 32 -6.74 -18.80 -3.33
N VAL A 33 -7.42 -19.32 -2.31
CA VAL A 33 -7.16 -18.92 -0.92
C VAL A 33 -5.72 -19.25 -0.50
N ALA A 34 -5.26 -20.47 -0.78
CA ALA A 34 -3.90 -20.89 -0.44
C ALA A 34 -2.84 -20.13 -1.25
N SER A 35 -3.06 -19.87 -2.54
CA SER A 35 -2.14 -19.10 -3.38
C SER A 35 -2.07 -17.63 -2.94
N GLY A 36 -3.20 -17.03 -2.57
CA GLY A 36 -3.26 -15.67 -2.02
C GLY A 36 -2.49 -15.53 -0.71
N ILE A 37 -2.74 -16.41 0.26
CA ILE A 37 -2.00 -16.42 1.53
C ILE A 37 -0.51 -16.70 1.29
N GLY A 38 -0.20 -17.65 0.41
CA GLY A 38 1.17 -17.98 0.03
C GLY A 38 1.90 -16.79 -0.59
N LEU A 39 1.26 -16.06 -1.51
CA LEU A 39 1.82 -14.87 -2.14
C LEU A 39 2.07 -13.75 -1.12
N GLN A 40 1.14 -13.52 -0.19
CA GLN A 40 1.30 -12.54 0.89
C GLN A 40 2.48 -12.89 1.81
N LEU A 41 2.57 -14.15 2.26
CA LEU A 41 3.67 -14.61 3.11
C LEU A 41 5.01 -14.56 2.39
N PHE A 42 5.03 -14.96 1.11
CA PHE A 42 6.22 -14.89 0.26
C PHE A 42 6.72 -13.45 0.13
N PHE A 43 5.82 -12.51 -0.18
CA PHE A 43 6.15 -11.09 -0.25
C PHE A 43 6.66 -10.56 1.10
N ALA A 44 5.99 -10.89 2.20
CA ALA A 44 6.40 -10.48 3.55
C ALA A 44 7.80 -10.97 3.91
N VAL A 45 8.15 -12.23 3.59
CA VAL A 45 9.49 -12.79 3.84
C VAL A 45 10.54 -12.08 3.00
N ILE A 46 10.28 -11.89 1.70
CA ILE A 46 11.21 -11.19 0.81
C ILE A 46 11.47 -9.79 1.34
N VAL A 47 10.43 -9.03 1.62
CA VAL A 47 10.55 -7.62 1.99
C VAL A 47 11.13 -7.43 3.40
N LEU A 48 10.66 -8.20 4.38
CA LEU A 48 10.99 -7.95 5.80
C LEU A 48 12.19 -8.74 6.31
N LYS A 49 12.50 -9.89 5.71
CA LYS A 49 13.54 -10.80 6.23
C LYS A 49 14.83 -10.75 5.42
N THR A 50 14.76 -10.52 4.11
CA THR A 50 15.95 -10.57 3.24
C THR A 50 16.70 -9.24 3.22
N SER A 51 18.03 -9.28 3.20
CA SER A 51 18.88 -8.10 3.03
C SER A 51 18.56 -7.27 1.77
N PRO A 52 18.40 -7.87 0.56
CA PRO A 52 18.03 -7.10 -0.62
C PRO A 52 16.63 -6.47 -0.51
N GLY A 53 15.65 -7.17 0.08
CA GLY A 53 14.31 -6.61 0.29
C GLY A 53 14.33 -5.39 1.21
N LYS A 54 15.06 -5.47 2.33
CA LYS A 54 15.23 -4.32 3.24
C LYS A 54 15.93 -3.15 2.56
N ALA A 55 16.99 -3.41 1.79
CA ALA A 55 17.71 -2.35 1.07
C ALA A 55 16.82 -1.66 0.04
N PHE A 56 16.03 -2.43 -0.72
CA PHE A 56 15.07 -1.89 -1.68
C PHE A 56 14.02 -0.99 -1.02
N PHE A 57 13.42 -1.43 0.09
CA PHE A 57 12.43 -0.62 0.82
C PHE A 57 13.05 0.59 1.52
N PHE A 58 14.29 0.50 2.00
CA PHE A 58 15.00 1.64 2.53
C PHE A 58 15.20 2.73 1.45
N TRP A 59 15.54 2.31 0.22
CA TRP A 59 15.64 3.23 -0.91
C TRP A 59 14.29 3.87 -1.27
N ILE A 60 13.20 3.08 -1.32
CA ILE A 60 11.84 3.62 -1.54
C ILE A 60 11.47 4.63 -0.45
N ASN A 61 11.72 4.31 0.82
CA ASN A 61 11.43 5.20 1.94
C ASN A 61 12.19 6.52 1.80
N GLY A 62 13.45 6.50 1.36
CA GLY A 62 14.21 7.72 1.07
C GLY A 62 13.60 8.55 -0.06
N ALA A 63 13.08 7.91 -1.12
CA ALA A 63 12.39 8.60 -2.20
C ALA A 63 11.07 9.25 -1.73
N VAL A 64 10.28 8.54 -0.91
CA VAL A 64 9.04 9.08 -0.32
C VAL A 64 9.35 10.23 0.65
N ASP A 65 10.36 10.10 1.49
CA ASP A 65 10.81 11.18 2.40
C ASP A 65 11.21 12.44 1.63
N GLN A 66 11.95 12.28 0.54
CA GLN A 66 12.30 13.41 -0.33
C GLN A 66 11.07 14.07 -0.95
N LEU A 67 10.06 13.28 -1.31
CA LEU A 67 8.80 13.79 -1.85
C LEU A 67 7.99 14.57 -0.81
N LEU A 68 7.99 14.10 0.45
CA LEU A 68 7.39 14.81 1.57
C LEU A 68 8.08 16.15 1.84
N LYS A 69 9.41 16.22 1.70
CA LYS A 69 10.15 17.49 1.81
C LYS A 69 9.73 18.50 0.73
N TYR A 70 9.53 18.08 -0.51
CA TYR A 70 8.99 18.98 -1.55
C TYR A 70 7.58 19.47 -1.25
N THR A 71 6.76 18.61 -0.63
CA THR A 71 5.43 18.99 -0.17
C THR A 71 5.50 20.02 0.95
N ASP A 72 6.42 19.86 1.90
CA ASP A 72 6.64 20.81 2.99
C ASP A 72 7.02 22.20 2.47
N GLU A 73 7.90 22.29 1.48
CA GLU A 73 8.25 23.55 0.81
C GLU A 73 7.04 24.19 0.11
N GLY A 74 6.23 23.40 -0.61
CA GLY A 74 5.00 23.86 -1.25
C GLY A 74 3.96 24.36 -0.24
N SER A 75 3.85 23.68 0.90
CA SER A 75 2.96 24.07 2.00
C SER A 75 3.43 25.38 2.64
N ALA A 76 4.73 25.53 2.88
CA ALA A 76 5.32 26.76 3.41
C ALA A 76 5.11 27.96 2.47
N PHE A 77 5.14 27.74 1.15
CA PHE A 77 4.80 28.77 0.16
C PHE A 77 3.34 29.23 0.24
N ILE A 78 2.39 28.30 0.36
CA ILE A 78 0.95 28.61 0.36
C ILE A 78 0.50 29.23 1.69
N PHE A 79 0.87 28.61 2.82
CA PHE A 79 0.38 28.97 4.14
C PHE A 79 1.31 29.93 4.90
N GLY A 80 2.53 30.14 4.39
CA GLY A 80 3.57 30.89 5.07
C GLY A 80 4.18 30.13 6.24
N THR A 81 5.43 30.46 6.57
CA THR A 81 6.17 29.83 7.68
C THR A 81 5.61 30.17 9.06
N LYS A 82 4.70 31.14 9.17
CA LYS A 82 4.10 31.61 10.44
C LYS A 82 3.00 30.69 10.98
N VAL A 83 2.34 29.91 10.13
CA VAL A 83 1.35 28.89 10.56
C VAL A 83 2.07 27.61 11.02
N LEU A 84 3.38 27.51 10.71
CA LEU A 84 4.28 26.49 11.22
C LEU A 84 5.00 26.92 12.50
N ASP A 85 4.69 28.11 13.05
CA ASP A 85 5.30 28.61 14.28
C ASP A 85 4.84 27.77 15.48
N PRO A 86 5.73 26.96 16.08
CA PRO A 86 5.36 26.09 17.18
C PRO A 86 4.86 26.86 18.41
N ALA A 87 5.31 28.11 18.57
CA ALA A 87 4.93 28.97 19.69
C ALA A 87 3.46 29.42 19.63
N ARG A 88 2.80 29.35 18.46
CA ARG A 88 1.41 29.78 18.28
C ARG A 88 0.41 28.64 18.07
N PHE A 89 0.83 27.55 17.43
CA PHE A 89 -0.07 26.47 17.02
C PHE A 89 0.39 25.08 17.47
N GLY A 90 1.48 24.98 18.23
CA GLY A 90 2.13 23.72 18.62
C GLY A 90 3.03 23.17 17.51
N ASP A 91 3.85 22.17 17.84
CA ASP A 91 4.85 21.58 16.93
C ASP A 91 4.24 20.91 15.68
N PHE A 92 2.93 20.65 15.68
CA PHE A 92 2.25 19.92 14.60
C PHE A 92 0.86 20.47 14.31
N VAL A 93 0.72 21.13 13.16
CA VAL A 93 -0.58 21.56 12.63
C VAL A 93 -1.03 20.60 11.54
N PHE A 94 -1.98 19.72 11.88
CA PHE A 94 -2.48 18.68 10.98
C PHE A 94 -2.90 19.24 9.60
N ALA A 95 -3.63 20.36 9.59
CA ALA A 95 -4.13 20.96 8.36
C ALA A 95 -3.04 21.42 7.39
N VAL A 96 -1.85 21.79 7.89
CA VAL A 96 -0.73 22.31 7.08
C VAL A 96 0.30 21.22 6.78
N LYS A 97 0.36 20.17 7.60
CA LYS A 97 1.30 19.06 7.44
C LYS A 97 0.73 17.84 6.70
N VAL A 98 -0.55 17.56 6.85
CA VAL A 98 -1.16 16.33 6.30
C VAL A 98 -1.96 16.62 5.03
N LEU A 99 -2.80 17.65 5.02
CA LEU A 99 -3.67 17.92 3.87
C LEU A 99 -2.90 18.29 2.59
N PRO A 100 -1.83 19.12 2.63
CA PRO A 100 -1.07 19.46 1.42
C PRO A 100 -0.38 18.24 0.81
N THR A 101 0.04 17.29 1.64
CA THR A 101 0.57 15.99 1.19
C THR A 101 -0.45 15.23 0.36
N ILE A 102 -1.72 15.17 0.79
CA ILE A 102 -2.79 14.51 0.02
C ILE A 102 -3.00 15.19 -1.34
N VAL A 103 -3.04 16.53 -1.37
CA VAL A 103 -3.24 17.30 -2.61
C VAL A 103 -2.06 17.10 -3.57
N PHE A 104 -0.83 17.19 -3.06
CA PHE A 104 0.38 16.99 -3.84
C PHE A 104 0.46 15.58 -4.42
N PHE A 105 0.25 14.54 -3.60
CA PHE A 105 0.26 13.15 -4.07
C PHE A 105 -0.87 12.90 -5.08
N SER A 106 -2.07 13.44 -4.86
CA SER A 106 -3.17 13.33 -5.84
C SER A 106 -2.80 13.93 -7.21
N ALA A 107 -2.18 15.11 -7.22
CA ALA A 107 -1.71 15.76 -8.45
C ALA A 107 -0.59 14.97 -9.13
N LEU A 108 0.39 14.48 -8.35
CA LEU A 108 1.48 13.65 -8.85
C LEU A 108 0.95 12.34 -9.46
N MET A 109 0.05 11.65 -8.76
CA MET A 109 -0.56 10.43 -9.26
C MET A 109 -1.33 10.70 -10.55
N SER A 110 -2.13 11.78 -10.61
CA SER A 110 -2.83 12.19 -11.83
C SER A 110 -1.86 12.41 -12.99
N LEU A 111 -0.71 13.06 -12.75
CA LEU A 111 0.33 13.23 -13.76
C LEU A 111 0.93 11.89 -14.21
N LEU A 112 1.28 11.00 -13.28
CA LEU A 112 1.86 9.70 -13.61
C LEU A 112 0.88 8.79 -14.36
N TYR A 113 -0.41 8.90 -14.09
CA TYR A 113 -1.47 8.26 -14.89
C TYR A 113 -1.61 8.92 -16.27
N HIS A 114 -1.56 10.25 -16.36
CA HIS A 114 -1.59 10.92 -17.66
C HIS A 114 -0.41 10.52 -18.55
N LEU A 115 0.79 10.38 -17.97
CA LEU A 115 2.02 9.98 -18.66
C LEU A 115 2.11 8.48 -19.00
N GLY A 116 1.19 7.65 -18.52
CA GLY A 116 1.21 6.20 -18.78
C GLY A 116 2.08 5.37 -17.82
N VAL A 117 2.79 5.99 -16.88
CA VAL A 117 3.73 5.31 -15.96
C VAL A 117 2.97 4.39 -15.01
N MET A 118 1.87 4.88 -14.43
CA MET A 118 1.07 4.07 -13.51
C MET A 118 0.41 2.88 -14.21
N GLN A 119 -0.06 3.06 -15.45
CA GLN A 119 -0.63 1.98 -16.25
C GLN A 119 0.41 0.89 -16.49
N TRP A 120 1.65 1.27 -16.79
CA TRP A 120 2.75 0.32 -16.98
C TRP A 120 3.04 -0.48 -15.69
N ILE A 121 3.16 0.20 -14.54
CA ILE A 121 3.41 -0.44 -13.23
C ILE A 121 2.25 -1.38 -12.85
N VAL A 122 1.01 -0.88 -12.90
CA VAL A 122 -0.19 -1.63 -12.52
C VAL A 122 -0.38 -2.85 -13.42
N ASN A 123 -0.10 -2.74 -14.72
CA ASN A 123 -0.19 -3.88 -15.65
C ASN A 123 0.83 -4.98 -15.32
N ILE A 124 2.05 -4.62 -14.93
CA ILE A 124 3.06 -5.61 -14.50
C ILE A 124 2.58 -6.35 -13.25
N ILE A 125 2.12 -5.62 -12.23
CA ILE A 125 1.62 -6.20 -10.99
C ILE A 125 0.41 -7.10 -11.26
N SER A 126 -0.54 -6.61 -12.07
CA SER A 126 -1.74 -7.36 -12.43
C SER A 126 -1.41 -8.67 -13.14
N LYS A 127 -0.46 -8.67 -14.09
CA LYS A 127 -0.03 -9.90 -14.78
C LYS A 127 0.57 -10.94 -13.81
N VAL A 128 1.37 -10.49 -12.84
CA VAL A 128 1.94 -11.38 -11.82
C VAL A 128 0.82 -11.95 -10.95
N MET A 129 -0.11 -11.11 -10.50
CA MET A 129 -1.22 -11.53 -9.65
C MET A 129 -2.19 -12.47 -10.37
N VAL A 130 -2.57 -12.20 -11.63
CA VAL A 130 -3.44 -13.10 -12.42
C VAL A 130 -2.79 -14.48 -12.53
N LYS A 131 -1.49 -14.53 -12.81
CA LYS A 131 -0.76 -15.80 -12.93
C LYS A 131 -0.63 -16.54 -11.60
N ALA A 132 -0.44 -15.81 -10.50
CA ALA A 132 -0.28 -16.42 -9.18
C ALA A 132 -1.61 -16.87 -8.56
N LEU A 133 -2.68 -16.11 -8.78
CA LEU A 133 -3.97 -16.29 -8.11
C LEU A 133 -4.99 -17.04 -8.99
N GLY A 134 -4.90 -16.94 -10.32
CA GLY A 134 -5.90 -17.50 -11.23
C GLY A 134 -7.20 -16.71 -11.31
N THR A 135 -7.21 -15.49 -10.77
CA THR A 135 -8.35 -14.54 -10.79
C THR A 135 -8.55 -13.93 -12.16
N SER A 136 -9.72 -13.30 -12.37
CA SER A 136 -10.01 -12.62 -13.63
C SER A 136 -9.11 -11.39 -13.82
N GLY A 137 -8.83 -11.04 -15.08
CA GLY A 137 -8.01 -9.87 -15.41
C GLY A 137 -8.60 -8.55 -14.89
N ALA A 138 -9.92 -8.40 -14.94
CA ALA A 138 -10.61 -7.19 -14.47
C ALA A 138 -10.56 -7.05 -12.94
N GLU A 139 -10.84 -8.13 -12.20
CA GLU A 139 -10.73 -8.17 -10.74
C GLU A 139 -9.30 -7.87 -10.29
N THR A 140 -8.32 -8.50 -10.94
CA THR A 140 -6.91 -8.34 -10.58
C THR A 140 -6.39 -6.96 -10.93
N LEU A 141 -6.82 -6.39 -12.06
CA LEU A 141 -6.47 -5.03 -12.44
C LEU A 141 -7.02 -4.03 -11.42
N SER A 142 -8.27 -4.19 -10.98
CA SER A 142 -8.87 -3.36 -9.94
C SER A 142 -8.10 -3.49 -8.61
N ALA A 143 -7.82 -4.73 -8.17
CA ALA A 143 -7.04 -4.96 -6.95
C ALA A 143 -5.61 -4.39 -7.02
N SER A 144 -4.95 -4.49 -8.19
CA SER A 144 -3.60 -3.97 -8.40
C SER A 144 -3.55 -2.44 -8.46
N ALA A 145 -4.58 -1.81 -9.04
CA ALA A 145 -4.70 -0.36 -9.08
C ALA A 145 -4.93 0.22 -7.67
N ASN A 146 -5.72 -0.47 -6.84
CA ASN A 146 -6.02 -0.07 -5.47
C ASN A 146 -4.80 0.01 -4.53
N ILE A 147 -3.64 -0.54 -4.96
CA ILE A 147 -2.37 -0.36 -4.24
C ILE A 147 -1.92 1.11 -4.25
N PHE A 148 -2.28 1.87 -5.29
CA PHE A 148 -1.75 3.21 -5.54
C PHE A 148 -2.81 4.32 -5.52
N VAL A 149 -4.02 4.01 -5.96
CA VAL A 149 -5.17 4.91 -5.92
C VAL A 149 -6.19 4.27 -5.01
N GLY A 150 -6.46 4.91 -3.87
CA GLY A 150 -7.47 4.42 -2.93
C GLY A 150 -8.85 4.27 -3.57
N GLN A 151 -9.73 3.54 -2.88
CA GLN A 151 -11.14 3.40 -3.28
C GLN A 151 -11.95 4.64 -2.92
#